data_AF-A0A496L1L0-F1
#
_entry.id   AF-A0A496L1L0-F1
#
_cell.length_a   1.000
_cell.length_b   1.000
_cell.length_c   1.000
_cell.angle_alpha   90.00
_cell.angle_beta   90.00
_cell.angle_gamma   90.00
#
_symmetry.space_group_name_H-M   'P 1'
#
loop_
_entity.id
_entity.type
_entity.pdbx_description
1 polymer ?
#
loop_
_entity_poly.entity_id
_entity_poly.type
_entity_poly.pdbx_seq_one_letter_code
_entity_poly.pdbx_strand_id
1 'polypeptide(L)'
;MGAMLKNVSKKNKMLYVTIIALVVYWGNIKGQTLPPQNEQFTGTLYFDDGLPIKSIQDSLALELCQIYGLDQGIRQMGLGGGKRDIKIDSVNFVKMLGIIEQYGFPCEKTLGEYFRGECVTMAAIAVMLHNPHRIMNDKKAFDLLLREVNRGNLSAKVLAN
;
A
#
# COMPACT_ATOMS: atom_id res chain seq x y z
N MET A 1 2.66 42.41 2.34
CA MET A 1 2.50 41.10 1.66
C MET A 1 2.96 39.88 2.50
N GLY A 2 3.78 40.02 3.54
CA GLY A 2 4.30 38.86 4.32
C GLY A 2 3.35 38.17 5.31
N ALA A 3 2.24 38.81 5.72
CA ALA A 3 1.28 38.22 6.67
C ALA A 3 0.30 37.23 6.03
N MET A 4 -0.06 37.44 4.76
CA MET A 4 -1.02 36.60 4.03
C MET A 4 -0.41 35.24 3.67
N LEU A 5 0.87 35.20 3.29
CA LEU A 5 1.61 33.97 2.97
C LEU A 5 1.84 33.07 4.21
N LYS A 6 2.06 33.67 5.39
CA LYS A 6 2.20 32.92 6.65
C LYS A 6 0.89 32.23 7.07
N ASN A 7 -0.26 32.83 6.78
CA ASN A 7 -1.58 32.25 7.08
C ASN A 7 -1.95 31.09 6.16
N VAL A 8 -1.58 31.16 4.87
CA VAL A 8 -1.77 30.04 3.92
C VAL A 8 -0.87 28.84 4.29
N SER A 9 0.39 29.10 4.66
CA SER A 9 1.32 28.05 5.12
C SER A 9 0.88 27.37 6.42
N LYS A 10 0.34 28.12 7.39
CA LYS A 10 -0.22 27.56 8.63
C LYS A 10 -1.48 26.72 8.40
N LYS A 11 -2.39 27.15 7.51
CA LYS A 11 -3.60 26.37 7.17
C LYS A 11 -3.25 25.04 6.50
N ASN A 12 -2.28 25.04 5.59
CA ASN A 12 -1.85 23.81 4.91
C ASN A 12 -1.13 22.84 5.85
N LYS A 13 -0.34 23.35 6.80
CA LYS A 13 0.25 22.51 7.86
C LYS A 13 -0.80 21.93 8.79
N MET A 14 -1.83 22.70 9.18
CA MET A 14 -2.91 22.17 9.99
C MET A 14 -3.67 21.06 9.24
N LEU A 15 -4.00 21.27 7.96
CA LEU A 15 -4.69 20.28 7.14
C LEU A 15 -3.92 18.96 7.03
N TYR A 16 -2.60 19.03 6.80
CA TYR A 16 -1.74 17.85 6.75
C TYR A 16 -1.66 17.12 8.10
N VAL A 17 -1.62 17.85 9.22
CA VAL A 17 -1.62 17.25 10.57
C VAL A 17 -2.96 16.58 10.87
N THR A 18 -4.09 17.16 10.41
CA THR A 18 -5.42 16.56 10.58
C THR A 18 -5.60 15.30 9.74
N ILE A 19 -5.11 15.27 8.49
CA ILE A 19 -5.17 14.07 7.63
C ILE A 19 -4.30 12.94 8.21
N ILE A 20 -3.10 13.26 8.70
CA ILE A 20 -2.24 12.26 9.36
C ILE A 20 -2.88 11.76 10.66
N ALA A 21 -3.51 12.64 11.44
CA ALA A 21 -4.24 12.26 12.64
C ALA A 21 -5.43 11.35 12.33
N LEU A 22 -6.17 11.57 11.24
CA LEU A 22 -7.29 10.71 10.82
C LEU A 22 -6.81 9.33 10.35
N VAL A 23 -5.70 9.26 9.61
CA VAL A 23 -5.09 7.98 9.20
C VAL A 23 -4.56 7.19 10.41
N VAL A 24 -4.02 7.88 11.42
CA VAL A 24 -3.55 7.24 12.67
C VAL A 24 -4.72 6.87 13.60
N TYR A 25 -5.81 7.63 13.60
CA TYR A 25 -7.01 7.34 14.40
C TYR A 25 -7.78 6.14 13.85
N TRP A 26 -7.82 5.95 12.52
CA TRP A 26 -8.36 4.72 11.92
C TRP A 26 -7.46 3.49 12.09
N GLY A 27 -6.15 3.68 12.27
CA GLY A 27 -5.21 2.58 12.54
C GLY A 27 -5.29 1.97 13.96
N ASN A 28 -6.18 2.45 14.84
CA ASN A 28 -6.27 2.04 16.24
C ASN A 28 -7.59 1.36 16.66
N ILE A 29 -8.40 0.86 15.72
CA ILE A 29 -9.52 -0.02 16.07
C ILE A 29 -8.96 -1.41 16.41
N LYS A 30 -8.50 -1.56 17.66
CA LYS A 30 -8.33 -2.88 18.27
C LYS A 30 -9.72 -3.46 18.56
N GLY A 31 -9.98 -4.67 18.08
CA GLY A 31 -11.05 -5.51 18.63
C GLY A 31 -12.23 -5.81 17.71
N GLN A 32 -12.02 -6.01 16.41
CA GLN A 32 -12.98 -6.79 15.62
C GLN A 32 -12.37 -8.16 15.36
N THR A 33 -13.01 -9.19 15.93
CA THR A 33 -12.83 -10.57 15.48
C THR A 33 -12.98 -10.59 13.97
N LEU A 34 -11.99 -11.16 13.28
CA LEU A 34 -12.05 -11.35 11.83
C LEU A 34 -13.39 -12.03 11.50
N PRO A 35 -14.17 -11.49 10.55
CA PRO A 35 -15.36 -12.18 10.09
C PRO A 35 -14.94 -13.57 9.59
N PRO A 36 -15.79 -14.59 9.81
CA PRO A 36 -15.53 -15.93 9.26
C PRO A 36 -15.23 -15.81 7.76
N GLN A 37 -14.32 -16.64 7.25
CA GLN A 37 -13.74 -16.60 5.88
C GLN A 37 -14.76 -16.77 4.73
N ASN A 38 -16.05 -16.68 5.03
CA ASN A 38 -17.17 -17.10 4.20
C ASN A 38 -18.15 -15.95 3.96
N GLU A 39 -17.98 -14.79 4.61
CA GLU A 39 -18.76 -13.59 4.28
C GLU A 39 -18.12 -12.87 3.09
N GLN A 40 -18.65 -13.12 1.89
CA GLN A 40 -18.41 -12.27 0.74
C GLN A 40 -18.91 -10.86 1.08
N PHE A 41 -18.00 -9.89 1.09
CA PHE A 41 -18.35 -8.48 1.17
C PHE A 41 -19.21 -8.11 -0.05
N THR A 42 -20.52 -7.92 0.14
CA THR A 42 -21.49 -7.55 -0.91
C THR A 42 -21.68 -6.04 -1.06
N GLY A 43 -20.84 -5.23 -0.42
CA GLY A 43 -20.91 -3.78 -0.51
C GLY A 43 -20.19 -3.25 -1.75
N THR A 44 -20.86 -2.40 -2.53
CA THR A 44 -20.17 -1.56 -3.51
C THR A 44 -19.59 -0.36 -2.78
N LEU A 45 -18.26 -0.28 -2.65
CA LEU A 45 -17.60 0.91 -2.12
C LEU A 45 -17.52 1.95 -3.23
N TYR A 46 -17.91 3.19 -2.91
CA TYR A 46 -17.79 4.34 -3.80
C TYR A 46 -16.77 5.31 -3.20
N PHE A 47 -15.84 5.82 -4.01
CA PHE A 47 -15.06 7.00 -3.67
C PHE A 47 -15.83 8.27 -4.06
N ASP A 48 -15.36 9.42 -3.57
CA ASP A 48 -15.97 10.77 -3.66
C ASP A 48 -16.24 11.27 -5.10
N ASP A 49 -15.79 10.51 -6.11
CA ASP A 49 -15.97 10.74 -7.55
C ASP A 49 -17.10 9.90 -8.17
N GLY A 50 -17.78 9.04 -7.40
CA GLY A 50 -18.99 8.35 -7.81
C GLY A 50 -18.81 7.23 -8.84
N LEU A 51 -17.57 6.79 -9.10
CA LEU A 51 -17.30 5.67 -10.00
C LEU A 51 -17.47 4.33 -9.26
N PRO A 52 -18.21 3.36 -9.82
CA PRO A 52 -18.49 2.10 -9.15
C PRO A 52 -17.25 1.22 -9.13
N ILE A 53 -16.79 0.84 -7.93
CA ILE A 53 -15.85 -0.27 -7.75
C ILE A 53 -16.57 -1.56 -8.11
N LYS A 54 -16.15 -2.21 -9.19
CA LYS A 54 -16.87 -3.37 -9.71
C LYS A 54 -16.57 -4.67 -8.95
N SER A 55 -15.43 -4.76 -8.25
CA SER A 55 -15.01 -5.96 -7.52
C SER A 55 -13.89 -5.69 -6.51
N ILE A 56 -13.57 -6.68 -5.66
CA ILE A 56 -12.42 -6.63 -4.75
C ILE A 56 -11.11 -6.45 -5.54
N GLN A 57 -11.01 -7.04 -6.73
CA GLN A 57 -9.84 -6.91 -7.60
C GLN A 57 -9.64 -5.47 -8.07
N ASP A 58 -10.73 -4.74 -8.34
CA ASP A 58 -10.69 -3.33 -8.76
C ASP A 58 -10.16 -2.42 -7.64
N SER A 59 -10.67 -2.61 -6.41
CA SER A 59 -10.14 -1.93 -5.22
C SER A 59 -8.66 -2.22 -5.00
N LEU A 60 -8.28 -3.50 -5.12
CA LEU A 60 -6.91 -3.93 -4.90
C LEU A 60 -5.97 -3.36 -5.96
N ALA A 61 -6.39 -3.37 -7.24
CA ALA A 61 -5.64 -2.78 -8.33
C ALA A 61 -5.41 -1.28 -8.11
N LEU A 62 -6.44 -0.55 -7.68
CA LEU A 62 -6.33 0.86 -7.34
C LEU A 62 -5.35 1.11 -6.20
N GLU A 63 -5.43 0.34 -5.11
CA GLU A 63 -4.53 0.48 -3.96
C GLU A 63 -3.07 0.19 -4.35
N LEU A 64 -2.82 -0.84 -5.16
CA LEU A 64 -1.49 -1.14 -5.68
C LEU A 64 -0.94 0.01 -6.55
N CYS A 65 -1.78 0.58 -7.43
CA CYS A 65 -1.37 1.72 -8.24
C CYS A 65 -1.12 2.98 -7.42
N GLN A 66 -1.84 3.20 -6.32
CA GLN A 66 -1.53 4.28 -5.38
C GLN A 66 -0.19 4.08 -4.68
N ILE A 67 0.13 2.86 -4.24
CA ILE A 67 1.42 2.51 -3.63
C ILE A 67 2.56 2.76 -4.63
N TYR A 68 2.42 2.24 -5.85
CA TYR A 68 3.42 2.39 -6.90
C TYR A 68 3.59 3.86 -7.33
N GLY A 69 2.49 4.57 -7.55
CA GLY A 69 2.50 5.99 -7.91
C GLY A 69 3.13 6.85 -6.81
N LEU A 70 2.91 6.52 -5.53
CA LEU A 70 3.59 7.19 -4.44
C LEU A 70 5.10 6.91 -4.50
N ASP A 71 5.53 5.66 -4.62
CA ASP A 71 6.96 5.29 -4.69
C ASP A 71 7.69 5.97 -5.87
N GLN A 72 7.10 5.92 -7.07
CA GLN A 72 7.70 6.53 -8.26
C GLN A 72 7.61 8.05 -8.23
N GLY A 73 6.50 8.60 -7.75
CA GLY A 73 6.23 10.03 -7.72
C GLY A 73 7.25 10.80 -6.87
N ILE A 74 7.55 10.33 -5.64
CA ILE A 74 8.59 10.99 -4.82
C ILE A 74 9.95 11.00 -5.54
N ARG A 75 10.31 9.90 -6.20
CA ARG A 75 11.60 9.75 -6.87
C ARG A 75 11.69 10.64 -8.12
N GLN A 76 10.63 10.69 -8.94
CA GLN A 76 10.58 11.50 -10.17
C GLN A 76 10.49 13.00 -9.89
N MET A 77 9.82 13.43 -8.82
CA MET A 77 9.68 14.85 -8.49
C MET A 77 10.98 15.47 -7.92
N GLY A 78 12.09 14.73 -7.87
CA GLY A 78 13.32 15.18 -7.19
C GLY A 78 13.11 15.43 -5.69
N LEU A 79 12.00 14.91 -5.13
CA LEU A 79 11.73 14.89 -3.70
C LEU A 79 12.41 13.68 -3.03
N GLY A 80 12.90 12.76 -3.85
CA GLY A 80 13.76 11.65 -3.50
C GLY A 80 15.06 12.11 -2.86
N GLY A 81 15.50 11.37 -1.84
CA GLY A 81 16.69 11.60 -1.04
C GLY A 81 16.41 11.77 0.45
N GLY A 82 17.16 11.02 1.26
CA GLY A 82 17.23 11.19 2.71
C GLY A 82 16.04 10.59 3.48
N LYS A 83 15.62 11.24 4.57
CA LYS A 83 14.65 10.68 5.54
C LYS A 83 13.23 10.50 4.98
N ARG A 84 12.88 11.15 3.88
CA ARG A 84 11.52 11.10 3.30
C ARG A 84 11.27 9.79 2.55
N ASP A 85 12.24 9.36 1.74
CA ASP A 85 12.23 8.08 1.05
C ASP A 85 12.07 6.95 2.05
N ILE A 86 12.91 6.95 3.10
CA ILE A 86 12.85 5.97 4.19
C ILE A 86 11.45 5.91 4.83
N LYS A 87 10.78 7.06 5.00
CA LYS A 87 9.44 7.10 5.60
C LYS A 87 8.38 6.55 4.66
N ILE A 88 8.43 6.90 3.37
CA ILE A 88 7.47 6.42 2.37
C ILE A 88 7.68 4.93 2.11
N ASP A 89 8.93 4.50 1.93
CA ASP A 89 9.31 3.09 1.80
C ASP A 89 8.80 2.30 3.00
N SER A 90 8.94 2.84 4.21
CA SER A 90 8.44 2.20 5.43
C SER A 90 6.92 2.07 5.47
N VAL A 91 6.18 3.11 5.07
CA VAL A 91 4.71 3.11 5.05
C VAL A 91 4.20 2.14 3.97
N ASN A 92 4.76 2.22 2.77
CA ASN A 92 4.38 1.34 1.66
C ASN A 92 4.70 -0.12 1.98
N PHE A 93 5.81 -0.41 2.66
CA PHE A 93 6.12 -1.76 3.11
C PHE A 93 5.08 -2.33 4.08
N VAL A 94 4.69 -1.56 5.10
CA VAL A 94 3.67 -2.02 6.06
C VAL A 94 2.32 -2.23 5.39
N LYS A 95 1.92 -1.31 4.50
CA LYS A 95 0.69 -1.46 3.70
C LYS A 95 0.73 -2.71 2.83
N MET A 96 1.84 -2.92 2.12
CA MET A 96 2.01 -4.08 1.24
C MET A 96 1.95 -5.40 2.02
N LEU A 97 2.58 -5.50 3.20
CA LEU A 97 2.42 -6.70 4.04
C LEU A 97 0.97 -6.93 4.46
N GLY A 98 0.23 -5.86 4.78
CA GLY A 98 -1.21 -5.97 5.07
C GLY A 98 -2.02 -6.50 3.88
N ILE A 99 -1.75 -5.99 2.69
CA ILE A 99 -2.36 -6.48 1.44
C ILE A 99 -2.03 -7.97 1.23
N ILE A 100 -0.76 -8.37 1.38
CA ILE A 100 -0.33 -9.74 1.17
C ILE A 100 -0.94 -10.69 2.20
N GLU A 101 -1.04 -10.29 3.47
CA GLU A 101 -1.68 -11.10 4.51
C GLU A 101 -3.18 -11.31 4.21
N GLN A 102 -3.86 -10.27 3.73
CA GLN A 102 -5.30 -10.30 3.50
C GLN A 102 -5.71 -10.97 2.17
N TYR A 103 -4.98 -10.70 1.09
CA TYR A 103 -5.37 -11.07 -0.28
C TYR A 103 -4.37 -11.98 -0.99
N GLY A 104 -3.20 -12.24 -0.39
CA GLY A 104 -2.08 -12.92 -1.02
C GLY A 104 -1.20 -11.99 -1.85
N PHE A 105 -0.07 -12.51 -2.33
CA PHE A 105 0.86 -11.75 -3.14
C PHE A 105 0.18 -11.29 -4.46
N PRO A 106 0.36 -10.03 -4.89
CA PRO A 106 -0.17 -9.53 -6.16
C PRO A 106 0.30 -10.37 -7.36
N CYS A 107 -0.62 -11.10 -7.98
CA CYS A 107 -0.38 -11.95 -9.13
C CYS A 107 -1.65 -12.08 -9.99
N GLU A 108 -1.55 -12.68 -11.16
CA GLU A 108 -2.71 -12.88 -12.05
C GLU A 108 -3.85 -13.65 -11.36
N LYS A 109 -3.54 -14.56 -10.43
CA LYS A 109 -4.54 -15.30 -9.65
C LYS A 109 -5.35 -14.40 -8.70
N THR A 110 -4.72 -13.38 -8.11
CA THR A 110 -5.38 -12.48 -7.14
C THR A 110 -6.04 -11.28 -7.81
N LEU A 111 -5.53 -10.84 -8.97
CA LEU A 111 -5.94 -9.60 -9.63
C LEU A 111 -6.62 -9.80 -10.99
N GLY A 112 -6.55 -10.99 -11.59
CA GLY A 112 -7.13 -11.25 -12.91
C GLY A 112 -6.59 -10.30 -13.98
N GLU A 113 -7.49 -9.72 -14.78
CA GLU A 113 -7.14 -8.82 -15.88
C GLU A 113 -6.37 -7.56 -15.44
N TYR A 114 -6.59 -7.11 -14.21
CA TYR A 114 -5.94 -5.92 -13.66
C TYR A 114 -4.44 -6.11 -13.45
N PHE A 115 -3.96 -7.36 -13.36
CA PHE A 115 -2.53 -7.64 -13.19
C PHE A 115 -1.67 -7.18 -14.37
N ARG A 116 -2.27 -6.88 -15.53
CA ARG A 116 -1.56 -6.40 -16.73
C ARG A 116 -1.09 -4.95 -16.63
N GLY A 117 -1.62 -4.17 -15.69
CA GLY A 117 -1.18 -2.79 -15.48
C GLY A 117 0.17 -2.73 -14.77
N GLU A 118 1.13 -1.98 -15.32
CA GLU A 118 2.49 -1.84 -14.74
C GLU A 118 2.44 -1.47 -13.25
N CYS A 119 1.61 -0.49 -12.89
CA CYS A 119 1.47 -0.05 -11.50
C CYS A 119 0.94 -1.15 -10.56
N VAL A 120 0.19 -2.11 -11.09
CA VAL A 120 -0.30 -3.28 -10.34
C VAL A 120 0.82 -4.32 -10.23
N THR A 121 1.42 -4.69 -11.37
CA THR A 121 2.47 -5.74 -11.43
C THR A 121 3.70 -5.37 -10.60
N MET A 122 4.10 -4.10 -10.64
CA MET A 122 5.39 -3.65 -10.10
C MET A 122 5.31 -3.14 -8.66
N ALA A 123 4.12 -2.87 -8.12
CA ALA A 123 3.95 -2.30 -6.78
C ALA A 123 4.66 -3.13 -5.69
N ALA A 124 4.36 -4.44 -5.63
CA ALA A 124 4.93 -5.33 -4.62
C ALA A 124 6.45 -5.46 -4.76
N ILE A 125 6.93 -5.60 -6.00
CA ILE A 125 8.35 -5.74 -6.31
C ILE A 125 9.12 -4.47 -5.90
N ALA A 126 8.63 -3.29 -6.29
CA ALA A 126 9.26 -2.01 -5.97
C ALA A 126 9.37 -1.82 -4.45
N VAL A 127 8.28 -2.09 -3.72
CA VAL A 127 8.26 -1.97 -2.25
C VAL A 127 9.26 -2.92 -1.58
N MET A 128 9.39 -4.15 -2.07
CA MET A 128 10.33 -5.12 -1.50
C MET A 128 11.79 -4.73 -1.78
N LEU A 129 12.09 -4.28 -3.00
CA LEU A 129 13.43 -3.84 -3.39
C LEU A 129 13.95 -2.66 -2.55
N HIS A 130 13.06 -1.80 -2.07
CA HIS A 130 13.44 -0.68 -1.18
C HIS A 130 13.57 -1.08 0.29
N ASN A 131 13.10 -2.27 0.67
CA ASN A 131 13.06 -2.74 2.06
C ASN A 131 13.71 -4.12 2.31
N PRO A 132 14.83 -4.51 1.65
CA PRO A 132 15.38 -5.87 1.76
C PRO A 132 15.84 -6.20 3.18
N HIS A 133 16.43 -5.23 3.88
CA HIS A 133 16.84 -5.36 5.28
C HIS A 133 15.66 -5.64 6.22
N ARG A 134 14.46 -5.14 5.92
CA ARG A 134 13.27 -5.41 6.73
C ARG A 134 12.75 -6.81 6.48
N ILE A 135 12.77 -7.27 5.23
CA ILE A 135 12.38 -8.64 4.88
C ILE A 135 13.28 -9.64 5.62
N MET A 136 14.60 -9.43 5.58
CA MET A 136 15.57 -10.35 6.19
C MET A 136 15.56 -10.35 7.72
N ASN A 137 15.28 -9.19 8.34
CA ASN A 137 15.35 -9.04 9.80
C ASN A 137 13.99 -9.19 10.51
N ASP A 138 12.87 -9.08 9.79
CA ASP A 138 11.53 -9.33 10.32
C ASP A 138 11.05 -10.72 9.92
N LYS A 139 11.15 -11.67 10.87
CA LYS A 139 10.72 -13.04 10.67
C LYS A 139 9.27 -13.14 10.18
N LYS A 140 8.37 -12.26 10.63
CA LYS A 140 6.95 -12.31 10.21
C LYS A 140 6.81 -11.94 8.74
N ALA A 141 7.53 -10.91 8.29
CA ALA A 141 7.54 -10.51 6.89
C ALA A 141 8.13 -11.61 6.01
N PHE A 142 9.26 -12.20 6.42
CA PHE A 142 9.88 -13.30 5.70
C PHE A 142 8.96 -14.53 5.60
N ASP A 143 8.40 -14.97 6.73
CA ASP A 143 7.50 -16.12 6.80
C ASP A 143 6.26 -15.89 5.90
N LEU A 144 5.70 -14.67 5.89
CA LEU A 144 4.59 -14.30 5.03
C LEU A 144 4.96 -14.49 3.54
N LEU A 145 6.08 -13.94 3.10
CA LEU A 145 6.52 -14.07 1.70
C LEU A 145 6.84 -15.51 1.33
N LEU A 146 7.43 -16.29 2.25
CA LEU A 146 7.69 -17.71 2.04
C LEU A 146 6.40 -18.51 1.89
N ARG A 147 5.34 -18.19 2.66
CA ARG A 147 4.01 -18.79 2.46
C ARG A 147 3.46 -18.52 1.07
N GLU A 148 3.65 -17.31 0.55
CA GLU A 148 3.19 -16.95 -0.80
C GLU A 148 4.01 -17.65 -1.90
N VAL A 149 5.29 -17.93 -1.66
CA VAL A 149 6.09 -18.82 -2.52
C VAL A 149 5.51 -20.23 -2.53
N ASN A 150 5.22 -20.79 -1.36
CA ASN A 150 4.64 -22.13 -1.24
C ASN A 150 3.23 -22.24 -1.86
N ARG A 151 2.48 -21.13 -1.89
CA ARG A 151 1.16 -21.03 -2.55
C ARG A 151 1.24 -20.83 -4.06
N GLY A 152 2.43 -20.57 -4.61
CA GLY A 152 2.64 -20.28 -6.02
C GLY A 152 2.26 -18.86 -6.44
N ASN A 153 1.99 -17.97 -5.49
CA ASN A 153 1.63 -16.56 -5.77
C ASN A 153 2.88 -15.68 -5.95
N LEU A 154 4.03 -16.11 -5.39
CA LEU A 154 5.33 -15.47 -5.51
C LEU A 154 6.37 -16.48 -6.03
N SER A 155 7.24 -16.07 -6.95
CA SER A 155 8.36 -16.92 -7.35
C SER A 155 9.48 -16.88 -6.32
N ALA A 156 10.09 -18.04 -6.01
CA ALA A 156 11.25 -18.11 -5.13
C ALA A 156 12.43 -17.24 -5.60
N LYS A 157 12.58 -17.08 -6.93
CA LYS A 157 13.61 -16.23 -7.53
C LYS A 157 13.41 -14.75 -7.19
N VAL A 158 12.17 -14.26 -7.16
CA VAL A 158 11.87 -12.87 -6.79
C VAL A 158 12.14 -12.64 -5.31
N LEU A 159 11.86 -13.62 -4.44
CA LEU A 159 12.16 -13.50 -3.01
C LEU A 159 13.67 -13.57 -2.69
N ALA A 160 14.45 -14.29 -3.51
CA ALA A 160 15.88 -14.50 -3.30
C ALA A 160 16.78 -13.38 -3.90
N ASN A 161 16.20 -12.43 -4.64
CA ASN A 161 16.89 -11.26 -5.20
C ASN A 161 16.86 -10.09 -4.22
#